data_AF-A0AA36G1P4-F1
#
_entry.id   AF-A0AA36G1P4-F1
#
_cell.length_a   1.000
_cell.length_b   1.000
_cell.length_c   1.000
_cell.angle_alpha   90.00
_cell.angle_beta   90.00
_cell.angle_gamma   90.00
#
_symmetry.space_group_name_H-M   'P 1'
#
loop_
_entity.id
_entity.type
_entity.pdbx_description
1 polymer ?
#
loop_
_entity_poly.entity_id
_entity_poly.type
_entity_poly.pdbx_seq_one_letter_code
_entity_poly.pdbx_strand_id
1 'polypeptide(L)'
;MTLSRDPEFQNLVAHVKANEEGKLKISEEFEKDPKRFETFSRLLTTPDGAILFDFSKHRITVKTLELLLKVAESRKVTAMRDAMFNGERINFTEDRAVLHIALRNRENRPIMVDGKDVMPAVKAVLAHMSEFCEQIISGQWLGYTGKKITDVVNIGIGGSDLGPLMVTEALKHYQVGPNVHFVSNIDGTHIAEVLKKLDPRNDPFHHRFEDLHHAGNYHEC
;
A
#
# COMPACT_ATOMS: atom_id res chain seq x y z
N MET A 1 -7.24 13.15 24.07
CA MET A 1 -7.44 14.56 23.68
C MET A 1 -7.73 14.63 22.18
N THR A 2 -8.78 15.32 21.76
CA THR A 2 -9.11 15.51 20.33
C THR A 2 -8.11 16.48 19.67
N LEU A 3 -7.98 16.44 18.34
CA LEU A 3 -7.07 17.33 17.60
C LEU A 3 -7.39 18.81 17.87
N SER A 4 -8.67 19.18 17.88
CA SER A 4 -9.12 20.57 18.11
C SER A 4 -8.80 21.13 19.50
N ARG A 5 -8.48 20.26 20.47
CA ARG A 5 -8.13 20.63 21.84
C ARG A 5 -6.62 20.55 22.11
N ASP A 6 -5.83 20.15 21.11
CA ASP A 6 -4.39 20.08 21.21
C ASP A 6 -3.77 21.49 21.14
N PRO A 7 -3.00 21.92 22.16
CA PRO A 7 -2.39 23.25 22.16
C PRO A 7 -1.50 23.51 20.94
N GLU A 8 -0.74 22.51 20.46
CA GLU A 8 0.13 22.70 19.30
C GLU A 8 -0.69 22.88 18.02
N PHE A 9 -1.85 22.20 17.93
CA PHE A 9 -2.77 22.40 16.81
C PHE A 9 -3.43 23.78 16.86
N GLN A 10 -3.82 24.25 18.07
CA GLN A 10 -4.36 25.60 18.25
C GLN A 10 -3.32 26.67 17.89
N ASN A 11 -2.05 26.47 18.24
CA ASN A 11 -0.95 27.35 17.85
C ASN A 11 -0.77 27.41 16.33
N LEU A 12 -0.79 26.26 15.65
CA LEU A 12 -0.76 26.18 14.19
C LEU A 12 -1.92 26.96 13.55
N VAL A 13 -3.15 26.73 14.01
CA VAL A 13 -4.34 27.41 13.49
C VAL A 13 -4.25 28.92 13.72
N ALA A 14 -3.82 29.36 14.91
CA ALA A 14 -3.65 30.79 15.21
C ALA A 14 -2.60 31.44 14.30
N HIS A 15 -1.46 30.78 14.08
CA HIS A 15 -0.41 31.24 13.16
C HIS A 15 -0.93 31.40 11.73
N VAL A 16 -1.60 30.36 11.20
CA VAL A 16 -2.14 30.39 9.83
C VAL A 16 -3.17 31.52 9.68
N LYS A 17 -4.12 31.66 10.61
CA LYS A 17 -5.13 32.73 10.57
C LYS A 17 -4.51 34.12 10.62
N ALA A 18 -3.52 34.31 11.48
CA ALA A 18 -2.89 35.61 11.65
C ALA A 18 -2.04 36.01 10.43
N ASN A 19 -1.30 35.06 9.84
CA ASN A 19 -0.20 35.37 8.94
C ASN A 19 -0.38 34.88 7.50
N GLU A 20 -1.12 33.79 7.26
CA GLU A 20 -1.06 33.06 5.98
C GLU A 20 -2.41 32.97 5.28
N GLU A 21 -3.51 32.86 6.03
CA GLU A 21 -4.86 32.73 5.48
C GLU A 21 -5.25 33.97 4.67
N GLY A 22 -5.54 33.75 3.38
CA GLY A 22 -5.85 34.83 2.42
C GLY A 22 -4.67 35.74 2.06
N LYS A 23 -3.49 35.53 2.64
CA LYS A 23 -2.31 36.41 2.50
C LYS A 23 -1.15 35.74 1.79
N LEU A 24 -0.92 34.45 2.03
CA LEU A 24 0.25 33.75 1.51
C LEU A 24 0.04 33.33 0.05
N LYS A 25 0.88 33.88 -0.84
CA LYS A 25 0.90 33.57 -2.26
C LYS A 25 2.19 32.85 -2.63
N ILE A 26 2.06 31.67 -3.23
CA ILE A 26 3.19 30.79 -3.55
C ILE A 26 4.22 31.51 -4.43
N SER A 27 3.80 32.24 -5.46
CA SER A 27 4.70 32.98 -6.35
C SER A 27 5.57 33.99 -5.59
N GLU A 28 4.96 34.79 -4.72
CA GLU A 28 5.68 35.77 -3.89
C GLU A 28 6.64 35.08 -2.90
N GLU A 29 6.29 33.90 -2.37
CA GLU A 29 7.19 33.15 -1.50
C GLU A 29 8.42 32.59 -2.24
N PHE A 30 8.30 32.26 -3.53
CA PHE A 30 9.46 31.90 -4.37
C PHE A 30 10.32 33.12 -4.71
N GLU A 31 9.71 34.29 -4.90
CA GLU A 31 10.45 35.53 -5.13
C GLU A 31 11.23 35.97 -3.88
N LYS A 32 10.64 35.79 -2.69
CA LYS A 32 11.27 36.13 -1.40
C LYS A 32 12.39 35.17 -1.01
N ASP A 33 12.24 33.89 -1.31
CA ASP A 33 13.21 32.84 -0.98
C ASP A 33 13.66 32.07 -2.23
N PRO A 34 14.76 32.50 -2.88
CA PRO A 34 15.34 31.77 -4.01
C PRO A 34 15.74 30.32 -3.67
N LYS A 35 15.90 29.97 -2.39
CA LYS A 35 16.24 28.61 -1.93
C LYS A 35 15.01 27.82 -1.48
N ARG A 36 13.80 28.29 -1.75
CA ARG A 36 12.55 27.65 -1.32
C ARG A 36 12.48 26.18 -1.77
N PHE A 37 12.89 25.88 -3.00
CA PHE A 37 12.94 24.50 -3.49
C PHE A 37 13.83 23.61 -2.60
N GLU A 38 15.04 24.07 -2.26
CA GLU A 38 15.97 23.32 -1.42
C GLU A 38 15.41 23.09 -0.01
N THR A 39 14.80 24.13 0.58
CA THR A 39 14.20 24.08 1.92
C THR A 39 13.04 23.07 1.99
N PHE A 40 12.17 23.08 0.97
CA PHE A 40 10.91 22.33 0.91
C PHE A 40 10.95 21.18 -0.11
N SER A 41 12.10 20.55 -0.30
CA SER A 41 12.21 19.29 -1.03
C SER A 41 13.05 18.28 -0.28
N ARG A 42 12.83 16.99 -0.55
CA ARG A 42 13.68 15.90 -0.06
C ARG A 42 14.02 14.99 -1.22
N LEU A 43 15.30 14.76 -1.44
CA LEU A 43 15.79 13.73 -2.35
C LEU A 43 16.03 12.46 -1.55
N LEU A 44 15.24 11.42 -1.82
CA LEU A 44 15.35 10.11 -1.20
C LEU A 44 16.10 9.18 -2.16
N THR A 45 17.36 8.87 -1.86
CA THR A 45 18.14 7.92 -2.66
C THR A 45 17.77 6.50 -2.26
N THR A 46 17.37 5.68 -3.23
CA THR A 46 17.17 4.24 -3.07
C THR A 46 18.19 3.49 -3.95
N PRO A 47 18.43 2.18 -3.71
CA PRO A 47 19.31 1.39 -4.55
C PRO A 47 18.94 1.41 -6.05
N ASP A 48 17.64 1.58 -6.36
CA ASP A 48 17.09 1.48 -7.71
C ASP A 48 16.77 2.84 -8.35
N GLY A 49 17.13 3.95 -7.67
CA GLY A 49 16.91 5.30 -8.17
C GLY A 49 16.51 6.29 -7.08
N ALA A 50 16.61 7.57 -7.40
CA ALA A 50 16.23 8.64 -6.48
C ALA A 50 14.76 9.04 -6.66
N ILE A 51 14.10 9.33 -5.53
CA ILE A 51 12.74 9.88 -5.49
C ILE A 51 12.84 11.32 -5.00
N LEU A 52 12.45 12.28 -5.84
CA LEU A 52 12.34 13.69 -5.44
C LEU A 52 10.93 13.96 -4.89
N PHE A 53 10.86 14.27 -3.60
CA PHE A 53 9.65 14.80 -2.98
C PHE A 53 9.75 16.31 -2.88
N ASP A 54 9.25 17.02 -3.90
CA ASP A 54 9.15 18.49 -3.93
C ASP A 54 7.78 18.94 -3.39
N PHE A 55 7.79 19.57 -2.22
CA PHE A 55 6.60 20.18 -1.62
C PHE A 55 6.70 21.70 -1.51
N SER A 56 7.65 22.33 -2.22
CA SER A 56 7.88 23.79 -2.23
C SER A 56 6.70 24.62 -2.76
N LYS A 57 5.84 24.01 -3.58
CA LYS A 57 4.65 24.66 -4.16
C LYS A 57 3.42 24.59 -3.24
N HIS A 58 3.59 24.19 -1.98
CA HIS A 58 2.53 24.27 -0.97
C HIS A 58 2.50 25.66 -0.31
N ARG A 59 1.32 26.03 0.19
CA ARG A 59 1.11 27.26 0.97
C ARG A 59 1.62 27.09 2.41
N ILE A 60 2.94 27.01 2.55
CA ILE A 60 3.62 26.82 3.82
C ILE A 60 4.83 27.74 3.92
N THR A 61 5.11 28.21 5.13
CA THR A 61 6.38 28.84 5.51
C THR A 61 7.23 27.87 6.33
N VAL A 62 8.48 28.24 6.61
CA VAL A 62 9.34 27.47 7.54
C VAL A 62 8.64 27.35 8.90
N LYS A 63 8.00 28.44 9.34
CA LYS A 63 7.27 28.46 10.60
C LYS A 63 6.09 27.49 10.62
N THR A 64 5.33 27.43 9.52
CA THR A 64 4.23 26.48 9.39
C THR A 64 4.71 25.03 9.42
N LEU A 65 5.83 24.73 8.76
CA LEU A 65 6.42 23.39 8.81
C LEU A 65 6.87 23.01 10.23
N GLU A 66 7.53 23.91 10.96
CA GLU A 66 7.88 23.69 12.37
C GLU A 66 6.64 23.38 13.24
N LEU A 67 5.58 24.16 13.09
CA LEU A 67 4.34 23.98 13.85
C LEU A 67 3.64 22.66 13.48
N LEU A 68 3.62 22.28 12.20
CA LEU A 68 3.11 20.98 11.76
C LEU A 68 3.89 19.81 12.40
N LEU A 69 5.21 19.91 12.51
CA LEU A 69 6.03 18.89 13.17
C LEU A 69 5.74 18.81 14.67
N LYS A 70 5.57 19.95 15.36
CA LYS A 70 5.13 19.97 16.76
C LYS A 70 3.75 19.33 16.96
N VAL A 71 2.83 19.51 16.02
CA VAL A 71 1.55 18.79 16.02
C VAL A 71 1.82 17.28 15.88
N ALA A 72 2.65 16.83 14.94
CA ALA A 72 2.95 15.41 14.81
C ALA A 72 3.57 14.80 16.09
N GLU A 73 4.45 15.54 16.77
CA GLU A 73 5.07 15.15 18.05
C GLU A 73 4.05 15.07 19.19
N SER A 74 3.26 16.13 19.42
CA SER A 74 2.21 16.17 20.44
C SER A 74 1.13 15.10 20.23
N ARG A 75 0.85 14.76 18.97
CA ARG A 75 -0.04 13.66 18.56
C ARG A 75 0.61 12.28 18.63
N LYS A 76 1.87 12.18 19.04
CA LYS A 76 2.61 10.92 19.24
C LYS A 76 2.70 10.06 17.98
N VAL A 77 2.84 10.68 16.81
CA VAL A 77 2.92 9.97 15.52
C VAL A 77 4.08 8.96 15.52
N THR A 78 5.24 9.32 16.08
CA THR A 78 6.40 8.42 16.17
C THR A 78 6.14 7.23 17.10
N ALA A 79 5.49 7.44 18.24
CA ALA A 79 5.12 6.34 19.13
C ALA A 79 4.11 5.39 18.48
N MET A 80 3.12 5.92 17.75
CA MET A 80 2.14 5.10 17.03
C MET A 80 2.78 4.33 15.85
N ARG A 81 3.75 4.96 15.16
CA ARG A 81 4.59 4.26 14.18
C ARG A 81 5.30 3.08 14.85
N ASP A 82 5.97 3.31 15.98
CA ASP A 82 6.74 2.26 16.65
C ASP A 82 5.82 1.12 17.15
N ALA A 83 4.65 1.46 17.69
CA ALA A 83 3.63 0.49 18.06
C ALA A 83 3.18 -0.39 16.86
N MET A 84 2.94 0.22 15.69
CA MET A 84 2.66 -0.51 14.46
C MET A 84 3.80 -1.46 14.08
N PHE A 85 5.05 -0.98 14.13
CA PHE A 85 6.22 -1.77 13.74
C PHE A 85 6.50 -2.93 14.72
N ASN A 86 6.10 -2.80 15.98
CA ASN A 86 6.27 -3.81 17.02
C ASN A 86 5.11 -4.81 17.10
N GLY A 87 4.08 -4.70 16.26
CA GLY A 87 2.95 -5.62 16.24
C GLY A 87 1.92 -5.39 17.34
N GLU A 88 1.89 -4.20 17.94
CA GLU A 88 0.84 -3.84 18.89
C GLU A 88 -0.54 -3.80 18.22
N ARG A 89 -1.60 -4.05 19.01
CA ARG A 89 -2.99 -4.08 18.55
C ARG A 89 -3.55 -2.65 18.39
N ILE A 90 -3.00 -1.91 17.43
CA ILE A 90 -3.36 -0.50 17.19
C ILE A 90 -4.70 -0.34 16.45
N ASN A 91 -5.21 -1.39 15.80
CA ASN A 91 -6.59 -1.44 15.34
C ASN A 91 -7.48 -1.83 16.52
N PHE A 92 -7.77 -0.84 17.38
CA PHE A 92 -8.43 -1.03 18.66
C PHE A 92 -9.92 -1.39 18.55
N THR A 93 -10.58 -1.15 17.41
CA THR A 93 -11.99 -1.51 17.23
C THR A 93 -12.19 -3.00 16.94
N GLU A 94 -11.21 -3.62 16.30
CA GLU A 94 -11.21 -5.06 15.98
C GLU A 94 -10.24 -5.86 16.85
N ASP A 95 -9.50 -5.17 17.73
CA ASP A 95 -8.43 -5.72 18.57
C ASP A 95 -7.36 -6.47 17.76
N ARG A 96 -6.82 -5.82 16.73
CA ARG A 96 -5.88 -6.42 15.76
C ARG A 96 -4.57 -5.64 15.62
N ALA A 97 -3.49 -6.37 15.37
CA ALA A 97 -2.24 -5.81 14.89
C ALA A 97 -2.38 -5.33 13.44
N VAL A 98 -1.55 -4.37 13.02
CA VAL A 98 -1.56 -3.82 11.64
C VAL A 98 -0.17 -3.96 11.03
N LEU A 99 0.04 -5.03 10.24
CA LEU A 99 1.39 -5.49 9.88
C LEU A 99 1.65 -5.69 8.38
N HIS A 100 1.09 -4.83 7.52
CA HIS A 100 1.44 -4.83 6.09
C HIS A 100 2.94 -4.62 5.84
N ILE A 101 3.67 -4.02 6.79
CA ILE A 101 5.14 -3.92 6.76
C ILE A 101 5.85 -5.29 6.85
N ALA A 102 5.27 -6.28 7.55
CA ALA A 102 5.87 -7.60 7.72
C ALA A 102 5.91 -8.36 6.38
N LEU A 103 4.88 -8.18 5.55
CA LEU A 103 4.76 -8.77 4.22
C LEU A 103 5.88 -8.36 3.25
N ARG A 104 6.55 -7.24 3.53
CA ARG A 104 7.66 -6.68 2.74
C ARG A 104 8.95 -6.49 3.53
N ASN A 105 9.06 -7.14 4.69
CA ASN A 105 10.27 -7.09 5.52
C ASN A 105 11.37 -7.99 4.94
N ARG A 106 12.25 -7.40 4.14
CA ARG A 106 13.37 -8.11 3.47
C ARG A 106 14.53 -8.44 4.39
N GLU A 107 14.68 -7.70 5.49
CA GLU A 107 15.74 -7.91 6.48
C GLU A 107 15.47 -9.11 7.40
N ASN A 108 14.25 -9.67 7.35
CA ASN A 108 13.83 -10.81 8.16
C ASN A 108 13.98 -10.61 9.67
N ARG A 109 13.92 -9.34 10.12
CA ARG A 109 13.83 -9.03 11.55
C ARG A 109 12.54 -9.65 12.12
N PRO A 110 12.57 -10.35 13.27
CA PRO A 110 11.37 -10.88 13.89
C PRO A 110 10.34 -9.79 14.14
N ILE A 111 9.07 -10.10 13.90
CA ILE A 111 7.94 -9.23 14.24
C ILE A 111 6.95 -10.08 15.02
N MET A 112 6.73 -9.69 16.28
CA MET A 112 5.98 -10.50 17.24
C MET A 112 4.51 -10.10 17.25
N VAL A 113 3.62 -11.09 17.21
CA VAL A 113 2.19 -10.95 17.52
C VAL A 113 1.85 -12.07 18.50
N ASP A 114 1.27 -11.70 19.65
CA ASP A 114 0.88 -12.65 20.71
C ASP A 114 2.01 -13.64 21.09
N GLY A 115 3.24 -13.14 21.16
CA GLY A 115 4.42 -13.93 21.52
C GLY A 115 4.99 -14.82 20.41
N LYS A 116 4.46 -14.74 19.18
CA LYS A 116 4.93 -15.52 18.03
C LYS A 116 5.48 -14.63 16.92
N ASP A 117 6.64 -14.99 16.37
CA ASP A 117 7.18 -14.34 15.18
C ASP A 117 6.34 -14.72 13.94
N VAL A 118 5.87 -13.71 13.20
CA VAL A 118 5.06 -13.90 12.00
C VAL A 118 5.91 -14.15 10.74
N MET A 119 7.20 -13.81 10.78
CA MET A 119 8.06 -13.85 9.59
C MET A 119 8.21 -15.26 8.96
N PRO A 120 8.27 -16.37 9.71
CA PRO A 120 8.29 -17.72 9.11
C PRO A 120 7.04 -18.02 8.26
N ALA A 121 5.86 -17.62 8.72
CA ALA A 121 4.61 -17.84 7.98
C ALA A 121 4.55 -16.98 6.70
N VAL A 122 4.97 -15.71 6.80
CA VAL A 122 5.08 -14.82 5.63
C VAL A 122 6.00 -15.43 4.57
N LYS A 123 7.17 -15.94 4.96
CA LYS A 123 8.11 -16.59 4.03
C LYS A 123 7.55 -17.84 3.40
N ALA A 124 6.85 -18.68 4.18
CA ALA A 124 6.25 -19.91 3.66
C ALA A 124 5.25 -19.59 2.53
N VAL A 125 4.39 -18.59 2.72
CA VAL A 125 3.43 -18.16 1.70
C VAL A 125 4.13 -17.55 0.48
N LEU A 126 5.13 -16.69 0.67
CA LEU A 126 5.89 -16.12 -0.45
C LEU A 126 6.64 -17.20 -1.26
N ALA A 127 7.19 -18.22 -0.60
CA ALA A 127 7.84 -19.34 -1.26
C ALA A 127 6.83 -20.16 -2.09
N HIS A 128 5.67 -20.46 -1.50
CA HIS A 128 4.59 -21.16 -2.20
C HIS A 128 4.08 -20.37 -3.41
N MET A 129 3.89 -19.05 -3.28
CA MET A 129 3.52 -18.17 -4.39
C MET A 129 4.58 -18.20 -5.50
N SER A 130 5.87 -18.17 -5.14
CA SER A 130 6.96 -18.22 -6.12
C SER A 130 6.97 -19.54 -6.90
N GLU A 131 6.80 -20.67 -6.20
CA GLU A 131 6.74 -21.99 -6.83
C GLU A 131 5.55 -22.10 -7.79
N PHE A 132 4.36 -21.67 -7.34
CA PHE A 132 3.17 -21.69 -8.18
C PHE A 132 3.30 -20.80 -9.42
N CYS A 133 3.82 -19.58 -9.26
CA CYS A 133 4.07 -18.67 -10.39
C CYS A 133 5.04 -19.29 -11.41
N GLU A 134 6.13 -19.92 -10.96
CA GLU A 134 7.10 -20.58 -11.85
C GLU A 134 6.46 -21.72 -12.64
N GLN A 135 5.62 -22.55 -11.99
CA GLN A 135 4.92 -23.64 -12.65
C GLN A 135 3.96 -23.14 -13.75
N ILE A 136 3.27 -22.02 -13.50
CA ILE A 136 2.37 -21.39 -14.47
C ILE A 136 3.16 -20.76 -15.63
N ILE A 137 4.18 -19.94 -15.33
CA ILE A 137 4.95 -19.20 -16.34
C ILE A 137 5.75 -20.15 -17.24
N SER A 138 6.38 -21.19 -16.68
CA SER A 138 7.09 -22.21 -17.46
C SER A 138 6.13 -23.09 -18.29
N GLY A 139 4.86 -23.16 -17.88
CA GLY A 139 3.85 -24.05 -18.43
C GLY A 139 4.05 -25.50 -18.03
N GLN A 140 4.69 -25.76 -16.89
CA GLN A 140 4.65 -27.06 -16.22
C GLN A 140 3.26 -27.36 -15.66
N TRP A 141 2.57 -26.32 -15.20
CA TRP A 141 1.17 -26.44 -14.80
C TRP A 141 0.27 -26.41 -16.04
N LEU A 142 -0.43 -27.51 -16.26
CA LEU A 142 -1.31 -27.68 -17.41
C LEU A 142 -2.77 -27.63 -16.97
N GLY A 143 -3.61 -27.06 -17.84
CA GLY A 143 -5.06 -27.16 -17.72
C GLY A 143 -5.52 -28.61 -17.91
N TYR A 144 -6.82 -28.85 -17.70
CA TYR A 144 -7.38 -30.21 -17.73
C TYR A 144 -7.20 -30.94 -19.07
N THR A 145 -6.96 -30.21 -20.18
CA THR A 145 -6.68 -30.79 -21.50
C THR A 145 -5.20 -31.06 -21.76
N GLY A 146 -4.32 -30.80 -20.78
CA GLY A 146 -2.87 -30.91 -20.94
C GLY A 146 -2.22 -29.72 -21.67
N LYS A 147 -2.94 -28.61 -21.82
CA LYS A 147 -2.41 -27.38 -22.43
C LYS A 147 -1.94 -26.39 -21.37
N LYS A 148 -0.99 -25.53 -21.74
CA LYS A 148 -0.49 -24.46 -20.87
C LYS A 148 -1.58 -23.43 -20.57
N ILE A 149 -1.51 -22.82 -19.40
CA ILE A 149 -2.37 -21.71 -19.01
C ILE A 149 -1.98 -20.47 -19.81
N THR A 150 -2.93 -19.83 -20.48
CA THR A 150 -2.70 -18.59 -21.25
C THR A 150 -3.27 -17.36 -20.59
N ASP A 151 -4.29 -17.54 -19.74
CA ASP A 151 -5.00 -16.45 -19.08
C ASP A 151 -5.24 -16.75 -17.59
N VAL A 152 -5.13 -15.72 -16.75
CA VAL A 152 -5.43 -15.73 -15.32
C VAL A 152 -6.52 -14.71 -15.05
N VAL A 153 -7.56 -15.12 -14.31
CA VAL A 153 -8.68 -14.24 -13.94
C VAL A 153 -8.69 -14.03 -12.43
N ASN A 154 -8.40 -12.82 -11.97
CA ASN A 154 -8.58 -12.43 -10.57
C ASN A 154 -10.05 -12.07 -10.32
N ILE A 155 -10.68 -12.72 -9.34
CA ILE A 155 -12.05 -12.45 -8.92
C ILE A 155 -12.01 -11.94 -7.48
N GLY A 156 -12.37 -10.68 -7.29
CA GLY A 156 -12.32 -10.04 -5.97
C GLY A 156 -12.88 -8.63 -6.02
N ILE A 157 -13.22 -8.05 -4.87
CA ILE A 157 -13.74 -6.68 -4.79
C ILE A 157 -12.93 -5.85 -3.80
N GLY A 158 -12.89 -4.53 -4.00
CA GLY A 158 -12.23 -3.59 -3.10
C GLY A 158 -10.73 -3.85 -3.02
N GLY A 159 -10.23 -4.14 -1.82
CA GLY A 159 -8.80 -4.37 -1.57
C GLY A 159 -8.22 -5.58 -2.34
N SER A 160 -9.04 -6.58 -2.62
CA SER A 160 -8.64 -7.80 -3.37
C SER A 160 -8.65 -7.62 -4.89
N ASP A 161 -8.98 -6.43 -5.40
CA ASP A 161 -9.04 -6.12 -6.84
C ASP A 161 -8.14 -4.94 -7.20
N LEU A 162 -8.35 -3.79 -6.54
CA LEU A 162 -7.74 -2.54 -6.95
C LEU A 162 -6.20 -2.56 -6.85
N GLY A 163 -5.66 -3.21 -5.82
CA GLY A 163 -4.21 -3.35 -5.63
C GLY A 163 -3.55 -4.14 -6.77
N PRO A 164 -3.94 -5.41 -6.98
CA PRO A 164 -3.47 -6.21 -8.10
C PRO A 164 -3.65 -5.53 -9.46
N LEU A 165 -4.83 -5.00 -9.77
CA LEU A 165 -5.13 -4.34 -11.05
C LEU A 165 -4.19 -3.14 -11.31
N MET A 166 -4.05 -2.26 -10.32
CA MET A 166 -3.21 -1.06 -10.45
C MET A 166 -1.73 -1.44 -10.67
N VAL A 167 -1.22 -2.42 -9.91
CA VAL A 167 0.19 -2.85 -10.02
C VAL A 167 0.46 -3.51 -11.37
N THR A 168 -0.44 -4.38 -11.86
CA THR A 168 -0.25 -5.03 -13.17
C THR A 168 -0.30 -4.04 -14.32
N GLU A 169 -1.14 -3.01 -14.25
CA GLU A 169 -1.17 -1.96 -15.28
C GLU A 169 0.07 -1.07 -15.24
N ALA A 170 0.51 -0.65 -14.04
CA ALA A 170 1.71 0.18 -13.88
C ALA A 170 2.99 -0.55 -14.32
N LEU A 171 3.06 -1.86 -14.14
CA LEU A 171 4.21 -2.71 -14.46
C LEU A 171 4.02 -3.54 -15.73
N LYS A 172 3.07 -3.18 -16.60
CA LYS A 172 2.72 -3.94 -17.81
C LYS A 172 3.91 -4.28 -18.71
N HIS A 173 4.92 -3.41 -18.77
CA HIS A 173 6.15 -3.64 -19.53
C HIS A 173 6.98 -4.84 -19.02
N TYR A 174 6.83 -5.20 -17.75
CA TYR A 174 7.54 -6.30 -17.09
C TYR A 174 6.75 -7.61 -17.09
N GLN A 175 5.58 -7.65 -17.74
CA GLN A 175 4.74 -8.84 -17.75
C GLN A 175 5.47 -10.02 -18.39
N VAL A 176 5.57 -11.12 -17.63
CA VAL A 176 6.05 -12.42 -18.08
C VAL A 176 4.98 -13.46 -17.77
N GLY A 177 4.62 -14.28 -18.75
CA GLY A 177 3.59 -15.31 -18.59
C GLY A 177 2.20 -14.89 -19.11
N PRO A 178 1.11 -15.39 -18.49
CA PRO A 178 -0.24 -15.31 -19.04
C PRO A 178 -0.81 -13.90 -19.06
N ASN A 179 -1.87 -13.69 -19.85
CA ASN A 179 -2.70 -12.49 -19.75
C ASN A 179 -3.42 -12.47 -18.41
N VAL A 180 -3.63 -11.28 -17.84
CA VAL A 180 -4.31 -11.12 -16.56
C VAL A 180 -5.60 -10.34 -16.76
N HIS A 181 -6.70 -10.86 -16.21
CA HIS A 181 -8.04 -10.26 -16.25
C HIS A 181 -8.54 -10.06 -14.82
N PHE A 182 -9.41 -9.06 -14.64
CA PHE A 182 -9.97 -8.71 -13.35
C PHE A 182 -11.50 -8.70 -13.44
N VAL A 183 -12.17 -9.34 -12.47
CA VAL A 183 -13.63 -9.37 -12.33
C VAL A 183 -13.98 -9.00 -10.90
N SER A 184 -14.63 -7.86 -10.72
CA SER A 184 -14.88 -7.32 -9.37
C SER A 184 -16.30 -6.86 -9.10
N ASN A 185 -17.12 -6.74 -10.15
CA ASN A 185 -18.49 -6.27 -10.03
C ASN A 185 -19.44 -7.45 -9.94
N ILE A 186 -20.50 -7.31 -9.13
CA ILE A 186 -21.60 -8.28 -9.03
C ILE A 186 -22.51 -8.24 -10.27
N ASP A 187 -22.45 -7.16 -11.05
CA ASP A 187 -23.09 -7.10 -12.37
C ASP A 187 -22.53 -8.21 -13.27
N GLY A 188 -23.41 -9.12 -13.68
CA GLY A 188 -23.09 -10.28 -14.50
C GLY A 188 -22.46 -9.92 -15.86
N THR A 189 -22.62 -8.66 -16.31
CA THR A 189 -21.93 -8.15 -17.49
C THR A 189 -20.42 -8.26 -17.36
N HIS A 190 -19.85 -7.97 -16.18
CA HIS A 190 -18.41 -7.92 -16.00
C HIS A 190 -17.76 -9.29 -16.24
N ILE A 191 -18.30 -10.32 -15.58
CA ILE A 191 -17.82 -11.68 -15.79
C ILE A 191 -18.12 -12.15 -17.22
N ALA A 192 -19.31 -11.88 -17.76
CA ALA A 192 -19.68 -12.31 -19.10
C ALA A 192 -18.73 -11.75 -20.19
N GLU A 193 -18.32 -10.49 -20.08
CA GLU A 193 -17.39 -9.87 -21.03
C GLU A 193 -15.95 -10.39 -20.91
N VAL A 194 -15.52 -10.77 -19.72
CA VAL A 194 -14.22 -11.43 -19.53
C VAL A 194 -14.25 -12.83 -20.14
N LEU A 195 -15.29 -13.62 -19.85
CA LEU A 195 -15.40 -15.00 -20.33
C LEU A 195 -15.46 -15.13 -21.85
N LYS A 196 -16.00 -14.12 -22.57
CA LYS A 196 -15.99 -14.08 -24.04
C LYS A 196 -14.58 -14.08 -24.64
N LYS A 197 -13.56 -13.69 -23.86
CA LYS A 197 -12.17 -13.55 -24.32
C LYS A 197 -11.31 -14.78 -24.02
N LEU A 198 -11.80 -15.73 -23.23
CA LEU A 198 -11.02 -16.88 -22.73
C LEU A 198 -11.25 -18.15 -23.56
N ASP A 199 -10.25 -19.04 -23.62
CA ASP A 199 -10.42 -20.40 -24.12
C ASP A 199 -10.57 -21.36 -22.93
N PRO A 200 -11.80 -21.83 -22.62
CA PRO A 200 -12.05 -22.64 -21.43
C PRO A 200 -11.27 -23.96 -21.41
N ARG A 201 -10.68 -24.39 -22.55
CA ARG A 201 -9.86 -25.61 -22.65
C ARG A 201 -8.44 -25.42 -22.15
N ASN A 202 -7.96 -24.18 -22.08
CA ASN A 202 -6.57 -23.84 -21.74
C ASN A 202 -6.50 -23.06 -20.42
N ASP A 203 -7.57 -22.34 -20.09
CA ASP A 203 -7.58 -21.40 -18.97
C ASP A 203 -8.23 -22.03 -17.74
N PRO A 204 -7.55 -22.04 -16.58
CA PRO A 204 -8.15 -22.51 -15.36
C PRO A 204 -9.18 -21.48 -14.94
N PHE A 205 -10.46 -21.82 -15.05
CA PHE A 205 -11.46 -21.26 -14.15
C PHE A 205 -10.99 -21.61 -12.74
N HIS A 206 -10.49 -20.63 -11.99
CA HIS A 206 -10.06 -20.87 -10.62
C HIS A 206 -11.29 -21.06 -9.73
N HIS A 207 -11.90 -22.23 -9.79
CA HIS A 207 -12.80 -22.78 -8.77
C HIS A 207 -11.98 -23.52 -7.70
N ARG A 208 -10.93 -22.88 -7.18
CA ARG A 208 -10.49 -23.12 -5.81
C ARG A 208 -10.69 -21.83 -5.04
N PHE A 209 -11.86 -21.75 -4.41
CA PHE A 209 -12.00 -21.06 -3.14
C PHE A 209 -11.12 -21.80 -2.12
N GLU A 210 -9.80 -21.65 -2.22
CA GLU A 210 -8.87 -21.99 -1.14
C GLU A 210 -8.26 -20.66 -0.67
N ASP A 211 -8.98 -20.03 0.26
CA ASP A 211 -8.44 -19.32 1.42
C ASP A 211 -7.14 -18.49 1.30
N LEU A 212 -7.02 -17.68 0.25
CA LEU A 212 -6.18 -16.47 0.33
C LEU A 212 -6.83 -15.37 1.21
N HIS A 213 -8.03 -15.63 1.76
CA HIS A 213 -8.67 -14.81 2.80
C HIS A 213 -8.09 -15.01 4.22
N HIS A 214 -7.12 -15.90 4.43
CA HIS A 214 -6.52 -16.11 5.76
C HIS A 214 -5.41 -15.13 6.17
N ALA A 215 -5.13 -14.09 5.37
CA ALA A 215 -4.33 -12.95 5.83
C ALA A 215 -5.14 -11.91 6.66
N GLY A 216 -6.47 -12.06 6.76
CA GLY A 216 -7.36 -11.08 7.41
C GLY A 216 -8.35 -11.63 8.44
N ASN A 217 -8.43 -12.96 8.63
CA ASN A 217 -9.32 -13.60 9.60
C ASN A 217 -8.54 -14.54 10.52
N TYR A 218 -7.83 -13.96 11.50
CA TYR A 218 -7.57 -14.66 12.77
C TYR A 218 -8.71 -14.29 13.72
N HIS A 219 -9.88 -14.88 13.50
CA HIS A 219 -10.87 -15.09 14.55
C HIS A 219 -10.73 -16.56 14.97
N GLU A 220 -10.61 -16.79 16.27
CA GLU A 220 -10.38 -18.08 16.96
C GLU A 220 -8.92 -18.50 17.19
N CYS A 221 -8.24 -17.73 18.04
CA CYS A 221 -7.58 -18.20 19.27
C CYS A 221 -7.20 -16.98 20.13
#